data_AF-A0A8J3QFC8-F1
#
_entry.id   AF-A0A8J3QFC8-F1
#
_cell.length_a   1.000
_cell.length_b   1.000
_cell.length_c   1.000
_cell.angle_alpha   90.00
_cell.angle_beta   90.00
_cell.angle_gamma   90.00
#
_symmetry.space_group_name_H-M   'P 1'
#
loop_
_entity.id
_entity.type
_entity.pdbx_description
1 polymer ?
#
loop_
_entity_poly.entity_id
_entity_poly.type
_entity_poly.pdbx_seq_one_letter_code
_entity_poly.pdbx_strand_id
1 'polypeptide(L)'
;MSVTAGRFGTAQLVAVELAALAGGGAAVAGPPVALGLGGAAAVLLGGALGRARGRWFYESAAARLRHRWRVMTPPSQLAGLAPDLTVLPITDRGNAIGIGQDRMGWFGAVAITGLDGHVTLRLDWLARLLSDFSVPVTSLQVVVRQAPFAHPPDERTHCAMSYRELLGSGPVPVNREVWLAVRLGPSDAADAAAGRGGGVAGVHKAMTAVLARIGTALTASGLVHRVLDAPTLRRTLLVTCGVPRVGGVREKWTGWHSGGLVHLGFAVRAWPANPPPGLINQLAQVPGASVVNTAVVLRPTGSPQPAVRVLLRVACAADRIAECARQAHRTANQLGTKLIRLDGEHAAAVYATAPTGAPFGVTP
;
A
#
# COMPACT_ATOMS: atom_id res chain seq x y z
N MET A 1 19.95 -9.06 4.72
CA MET A 1 19.14 -7.94 4.17
C MET A 1 20.06 -7.07 3.34
N SER A 2 20.08 -7.23 2.02
CA SER A 2 20.89 -6.37 1.16
C SER A 2 20.27 -4.97 1.16
N VAL A 3 21.03 -4.00 1.69
CA VAL A 3 20.73 -2.58 1.57
C VAL A 3 20.80 -2.25 0.09
N THR A 4 19.65 -2.11 -0.55
CA THR A 4 19.59 -1.49 -1.87
C THR A 4 20.02 -0.04 -1.66
N ALA A 5 21.29 0.25 -1.94
CA ALA A 5 21.76 1.61 -2.15
C ALA A 5 20.77 2.27 -3.10
N GLY A 6 20.30 3.48 -2.72
CA GLY A 6 19.25 4.17 -3.47
C GLY A 6 19.64 4.25 -4.93
N ARG A 7 18.97 3.47 -5.79
CA ARG A 7 19.16 3.55 -7.23
C ARG A 7 18.89 5.01 -7.64
N PHE A 8 19.87 5.64 -8.29
CA PHE A 8 19.66 6.91 -8.96
C PHE A 8 18.46 6.76 -9.89
N GLY A 9 17.44 7.60 -9.70
CA GLY A 9 16.26 7.57 -10.55
C GLY A 9 16.64 8.03 -11.96
N THR A 10 16.01 7.46 -12.99
CA THR A 10 16.18 7.90 -14.38
C THR A 10 15.95 9.41 -14.54
N ALA A 11 14.96 9.97 -13.85
CA ALA A 11 14.70 11.41 -13.81
C ALA A 11 15.84 12.23 -13.19
N GLN A 12 16.56 11.68 -12.21
CA GLN A 12 17.69 12.35 -11.57
C GLN A 12 18.91 12.36 -12.50
N LEU A 13 19.12 11.26 -13.23
CA LEU A 13 20.17 11.17 -14.26
C LEU A 13 19.92 12.20 -15.36
N VAL A 14 18.69 12.22 -15.92
CA VAL A 14 18.31 13.19 -16.96
C VAL A 14 18.44 14.63 -16.47
N ALA A 15 18.05 14.93 -15.23
CA ALA A 15 18.19 16.28 -14.69
C ALA A 15 19.67 16.70 -14.52
N VAL A 16 20.55 15.76 -14.17
CA VAL A 16 22.01 16.00 -14.09
C VAL A 16 22.60 16.18 -15.49
N GLU A 17 22.19 15.37 -16.47
CA GLU A 17 22.61 15.52 -17.87
C GLU A 17 22.21 16.88 -18.44
N LEU A 18 20.95 17.30 -18.24
CA LEU A 18 20.46 18.61 -18.66
C LEU A 18 21.19 19.76 -17.94
N ALA A 19 21.53 19.59 -16.67
CA ALA A 19 22.31 20.58 -15.94
C ALA A 19 23.75 20.68 -16.48
N ALA A 20 24.37 19.55 -16.86
CA ALA A 20 25.69 19.53 -17.47
C ALA A 20 25.68 20.22 -18.85
N LEU A 21 24.65 19.96 -19.67
CA LEU A 21 24.46 20.64 -20.97
C LEU A 21 24.24 22.14 -20.79
N ALA A 22 23.41 22.56 -19.84
CA ALA A 22 23.18 23.97 -19.53
C ALA A 22 24.45 24.65 -19.01
N GLY A 23 25.22 23.98 -18.13
CA GLY A 23 26.50 24.47 -17.64
C GLY A 23 27.56 24.61 -18.74
N GLY A 24 27.65 23.61 -19.63
CA GLY A 24 28.52 23.65 -20.81
C GLY A 24 28.14 24.79 -21.75
N GLY A 25 26.85 24.99 -22.02
CA GLY A 25 26.34 26.12 -22.81
C GLY A 25 26.63 27.49 -22.18
N ALA A 26 26.56 27.60 -20.85
CA ALA A 26 26.89 28.82 -20.13
C ALA A 26 28.36 29.22 -20.29
N ALA A 27 29.27 28.24 -20.41
CA ALA A 27 30.71 28.49 -20.56
C ALA A 27 31.09 29.10 -21.92
N VAL A 28 30.24 28.93 -22.95
CA VAL A 28 30.48 29.42 -24.32
C VAL A 28 29.61 30.61 -24.71
N ALA A 29 28.66 31.01 -23.84
CA ALA A 29 27.67 32.05 -24.13
C ALA A 29 28.08 33.43 -23.60
N GLY A 30 27.48 34.49 -24.18
CA GLY A 30 27.64 35.86 -23.70
C GLY A 30 26.99 36.09 -22.31
N PRO A 31 27.37 37.17 -21.58
CA PRO A 31 27.04 37.36 -20.17
C PRO A 31 25.56 37.18 -19.76
N PRO A 32 24.56 37.75 -20.48
CA PRO A 32 23.16 37.58 -20.06
C PRO A 32 22.65 36.14 -20.25
N VAL A 33 23.14 35.45 -21.27
CA VAL A 33 22.75 34.06 -21.58
C VAL A 33 23.45 33.09 -20.63
N ALA A 34 24.72 33.34 -20.31
CA ALA A 34 25.49 32.53 -19.35
C ALA A 34 24.86 32.55 -17.94
N LEU A 35 24.39 33.70 -17.48
CA LEU A 35 23.68 33.81 -16.20
C LEU A 35 22.36 33.03 -16.19
N GLY A 36 21.59 33.09 -17.28
CA GLY A 36 20.35 32.32 -17.43
C GLY A 36 20.58 30.81 -17.42
N LEU A 37 21.55 30.33 -18.20
CA LEU A 37 21.89 28.91 -18.28
C LEU A 37 22.53 28.38 -16.98
N GLY A 38 23.39 29.18 -16.33
CA GLY A 38 23.96 28.85 -15.03
C GLY A 38 22.90 28.77 -13.93
N GLY A 39 21.95 29.70 -13.91
CA GLY A 39 20.79 29.66 -13.01
C GLY A 39 19.92 28.41 -13.24
N ALA A 40 19.64 28.07 -14.50
CA ALA A 40 18.89 26.87 -14.85
C ALA A 40 19.62 25.59 -14.40
N ALA A 41 20.93 25.48 -14.62
CA ALA A 41 21.75 24.36 -14.17
C ALA A 41 21.74 24.23 -12.63
N ALA A 42 21.87 25.34 -11.90
CA ALA A 42 21.81 25.35 -10.44
C ALA A 42 20.43 24.92 -9.90
N VAL A 43 19.34 25.35 -10.54
CA VAL A 43 17.97 24.93 -10.19
C VAL A 43 17.76 23.45 -10.48
N LEU A 44 18.23 22.95 -11.63
CA LEU A 44 18.14 21.53 -11.99
C LEU A 44 18.91 20.64 -11.01
N LEU A 45 20.16 21.01 -10.66
CA LEU A 45 20.95 20.30 -9.67
C LEU A 45 20.33 20.39 -8.27
N GLY A 46 19.86 21.58 -7.88
CA GLY A 46 19.17 21.78 -6.60
C GLY A 46 17.90 20.94 -6.48
N GLY A 47 17.12 20.81 -7.55
CA GLY A 47 15.90 19.98 -7.59
C GLY A 47 16.18 18.47 -7.71
N ALA A 48 17.25 18.09 -8.40
CA ALA A 48 17.64 16.68 -8.59
C ALA A 48 18.33 16.10 -7.34
N LEU A 49 19.19 16.89 -6.69
CA LEU A 49 20.04 16.46 -5.57
C LEU A 49 19.51 16.95 -4.22
N GLY A 50 18.62 17.93 -4.20
CA GLY A 50 18.06 18.44 -2.97
C GLY A 50 17.11 17.43 -2.30
N ARG A 51 17.28 17.28 -0.98
CA ARG A 51 16.58 16.29 -0.17
C ARG A 51 15.96 16.96 1.04
N ALA A 52 14.65 16.79 1.23
CA ALA A 52 13.93 17.32 2.38
C ALA A 52 12.99 16.26 2.95
N ARG A 53 12.96 16.14 4.29
CA ARG A 53 12.06 15.20 5.03
C ARG A 53 12.10 13.74 4.50
N GLY A 54 13.26 13.29 4.01
CA GLY A 54 13.46 11.92 3.53
C GLY A 54 12.98 11.62 2.10
N ARG A 55 12.46 12.61 1.37
CA ARG A 55 12.12 12.52 -0.06
C ARG A 55 13.04 13.44 -0.87
N TRP A 56 13.27 13.10 -2.13
CA TRP A 56 13.94 14.00 -3.07
C TRP A 56 12.96 15.10 -3.52
N PHE A 57 13.46 16.28 -3.89
CA PHE A 57 12.56 17.36 -4.34
C PHE A 57 11.79 16.98 -5.61
N TYR A 58 12.40 16.25 -6.55
CA TYR A 58 11.68 15.76 -7.73
C TYR A 58 10.53 14.80 -7.37
N GLU A 59 10.72 13.90 -6.38
CA GLU A 59 9.64 13.02 -5.91
C GLU A 59 8.49 13.84 -5.31
N SER A 60 8.82 14.88 -4.55
CA SER A 60 7.85 15.78 -3.91
C SER A 60 7.11 16.63 -4.94
N ALA A 61 7.82 17.15 -5.94
CA ALA A 61 7.25 17.92 -7.05
C ALA A 61 6.35 17.04 -7.92
N ALA A 62 6.78 15.82 -8.26
CA ALA A 62 5.99 14.87 -9.02
C ALA A 62 4.73 14.44 -8.25
N ALA A 63 4.83 14.19 -6.94
CA ALA A 63 3.67 13.95 -6.08
C ALA A 63 2.71 15.15 -6.07
N ARG A 64 3.24 16.38 -6.01
CA ARG A 64 2.42 17.61 -6.03
C ARG A 64 1.76 17.88 -7.37
N LEU A 65 2.44 17.60 -8.47
CA LEU A 65 1.86 17.61 -9.81
C LEU A 65 0.76 16.56 -9.90
N ARG A 66 1.05 15.28 -9.61
CA ARG A 66 0.03 14.22 -9.64
C ARG A 66 -1.18 14.55 -8.77
N HIS A 67 -0.98 15.05 -7.55
CA HIS A 67 -2.07 15.48 -6.67
C HIS A 67 -2.87 16.63 -7.27
N ARG A 68 -2.22 17.66 -7.83
CA ARG A 68 -2.92 18.80 -8.47
C ARG A 68 -3.77 18.36 -9.66
N TRP A 69 -3.27 17.43 -10.47
CA TRP A 69 -3.93 16.97 -11.68
C TRP A 69 -5.04 15.94 -11.39
N ARG A 70 -5.11 15.39 -10.17
CA ARG A 70 -6.18 14.48 -9.70
C ARG A 70 -7.42 15.20 -9.18
N VAL A 71 -7.42 16.53 -9.14
CA VAL A 71 -8.59 17.31 -8.71
C VAL A 71 -9.44 17.61 -9.93
N MET A 72 -10.42 16.75 -10.25
CA MET A 72 -11.71 17.07 -10.91
C MET A 72 -12.43 15.77 -11.29
N THR A 73 -12.78 14.92 -10.32
CA THR A 73 -13.83 13.92 -10.53
C THR A 73 -14.40 13.57 -9.17
N PRO A 74 -15.72 13.62 -8.94
CA PRO A 74 -16.32 13.10 -7.72
C PRO A 74 -16.75 11.65 -7.99
N PRO A 75 -16.08 10.61 -7.47
CA PRO A 75 -16.51 9.26 -7.81
C PRO A 75 -17.19 8.63 -6.59
N SER A 76 -18.18 7.81 -6.87
CA SER A 76 -18.75 6.88 -5.91
C SER A 76 -17.64 6.15 -5.14
N GLN A 77 -17.84 6.02 -3.82
CA GLN A 77 -17.11 5.17 -2.88
C GLN A 77 -15.71 4.64 -3.32
N LEU A 78 -15.66 3.51 -4.02
CA LEU A 78 -14.40 2.85 -4.43
C LEU A 78 -13.80 3.40 -5.73
N ALA A 79 -14.60 3.99 -6.61
CA ALA A 79 -14.13 4.57 -7.87
C ALA A 79 -13.17 5.76 -7.61
N GLY A 80 -13.26 6.39 -6.44
CA GLY A 80 -12.31 7.41 -5.99
C GLY A 80 -10.90 6.90 -5.75
N LEU A 81 -10.74 5.59 -5.54
CA LEU A 81 -9.46 4.94 -5.29
C LEU A 81 -8.97 4.19 -6.53
N ALA A 82 -9.89 3.51 -7.21
CA ALA A 82 -9.63 2.75 -8.43
C ALA A 82 -10.86 2.84 -9.36
N PRO A 83 -10.86 3.77 -10.34
CA PRO A 83 -12.00 4.00 -11.24
C PRO A 83 -12.39 2.75 -12.04
N ASP A 84 -11.40 1.99 -12.50
CA ASP A 84 -11.59 0.80 -13.33
C ASP A 84 -11.83 -0.49 -12.52
N LEU A 85 -12.06 -0.36 -11.21
CA LEU A 85 -12.21 -1.52 -10.34
C LEU A 85 -13.55 -2.23 -10.61
N THR A 86 -13.44 -3.47 -11.06
CA THR A 86 -14.56 -4.41 -11.15
C THR A 86 -14.26 -5.63 -10.30
N VAL A 87 -15.31 -6.27 -9.75
CA VAL A 87 -15.18 -7.52 -8.99
C VAL A 87 -16.08 -8.56 -9.63
N LEU A 88 -15.48 -9.62 -10.14
CA LEU A 88 -16.13 -10.66 -10.93
C LEU A 88 -16.27 -11.95 -10.10
N PRO A 89 -17.45 -12.60 -10.11
CA PRO A 89 -17.62 -13.92 -9.52
C PRO A 89 -17.11 -14.99 -10.48
N ILE A 90 -16.38 -15.96 -9.93
CA ILE A 90 -15.90 -17.15 -10.64
C ILE A 90 -16.26 -18.36 -9.81
N THR A 91 -16.74 -19.41 -10.45
CA THR A 91 -16.99 -20.69 -9.79
C THR A 91 -15.93 -21.69 -10.24
N ASP A 92 -15.21 -22.28 -9.30
CA ASP A 92 -14.31 -23.39 -9.55
C ASP A 92 -14.67 -24.58 -8.66
N ARG A 93 -15.04 -25.70 -9.28
CA ARG A 93 -15.45 -26.95 -8.58
C ARG A 93 -16.48 -26.71 -7.46
N GLY A 94 -17.43 -25.80 -7.70
CA GLY A 94 -18.48 -25.43 -6.73
C GLY A 94 -18.07 -24.36 -5.70
N ASN A 95 -16.80 -23.95 -5.66
CA ASN A 95 -16.33 -22.86 -4.79
C ASN A 95 -16.47 -21.51 -5.49
N ALA A 96 -17.14 -20.56 -4.83
CA ALA A 96 -17.23 -19.18 -5.31
C ALA A 96 -15.96 -18.40 -4.97
N ILE A 97 -15.34 -17.81 -5.99
CA ILE A 97 -14.10 -17.03 -5.92
C ILE A 97 -14.38 -15.64 -6.48
N GLY A 98 -13.99 -14.61 -5.74
CA GLY A 98 -14.02 -13.23 -6.20
C GLY A 98 -12.68 -12.83 -6.80
N ILE A 99 -12.71 -12.34 -8.04
CA ILE A 99 -11.54 -11.74 -8.69
C ILE A 99 -11.79 -10.25 -8.89
N GLY A 100 -10.93 -9.42 -8.32
CA GLY A 100 -10.88 -8.00 -8.62
C GLY A 100 -10.05 -7.75 -9.88
N GLN A 101 -10.50 -6.84 -10.73
CA GLN A 101 -9.77 -6.38 -11.90
C GLN A 101 -9.70 -4.85 -11.88
N ASP A 102 -8.51 -4.31 -12.13
CA ASP A 102 -8.27 -2.88 -12.30
C ASP A 102 -7.18 -2.64 -13.35
N ARG A 103 -6.78 -1.39 -13.55
CA ARG A 103 -5.72 -1.00 -14.50
C ARG A 103 -4.35 -1.66 -14.22
N MET A 104 -4.10 -2.11 -12.99
CA MET A 104 -2.86 -2.78 -12.61
C MET A 104 -2.95 -4.30 -12.76
N GLY A 105 -4.06 -4.84 -13.29
CA GLY A 105 -4.28 -6.27 -13.52
C GLY A 105 -5.36 -6.91 -12.63
N TRP A 106 -5.21 -8.20 -12.35
CA TRP A 106 -6.16 -9.02 -11.60
C TRP A 106 -5.64 -9.33 -10.20
N PHE A 107 -6.54 -9.44 -9.24
CA PHE A 107 -6.19 -9.81 -7.88
C PHE A 107 -7.30 -10.63 -7.21
N GLY A 108 -6.90 -11.38 -6.19
CA GLY A 108 -7.79 -12.14 -5.33
C GLY A 108 -7.24 -12.14 -3.91
N ALA A 109 -8.08 -12.49 -2.94
CA ALA A 109 -7.69 -12.48 -1.54
C ALA A 109 -8.27 -13.66 -0.77
N VAL A 110 -7.53 -14.05 0.27
CA VAL A 110 -7.88 -15.08 1.24
C VAL A 110 -7.89 -14.44 2.61
N ALA A 111 -9.01 -14.52 3.32
CA ALA A 111 -9.10 -14.11 4.72
C ALA A 111 -8.60 -15.25 5.62
N ILE A 112 -7.80 -14.91 6.61
CA ILE A 112 -7.39 -15.84 7.66
C ILE A 112 -8.32 -15.60 8.85
N THR A 113 -8.96 -16.67 9.32
CA THR A 113 -10.01 -16.64 10.35
C THR A 113 -9.57 -17.40 11.58
N GLY A 114 -10.19 -17.13 12.73
CA GLY A 114 -9.87 -17.84 13.98
C GLY A 114 -8.47 -17.53 14.49
N LEU A 115 -8.00 -16.29 14.29
CA LEU A 115 -6.70 -15.86 14.78
C LEU A 115 -6.77 -15.52 16.27
N ASP A 116 -6.37 -16.46 17.11
CA ASP A 116 -6.18 -16.21 18.54
C ASP A 116 -4.88 -15.45 18.77
N GLY A 117 -4.90 -14.11 18.62
CA GLY A 117 -3.91 -13.13 19.12
C GLY A 117 -2.45 -13.21 18.64
N HIS A 118 -1.96 -14.38 18.20
CA HIS A 118 -0.55 -14.75 18.20
C HIS A 118 -0.04 -15.21 16.83
N VAL A 119 -0.91 -15.46 15.85
CA VAL A 119 -0.44 -15.87 14.52
C VAL A 119 0.29 -14.70 13.87
N THR A 120 1.59 -14.89 13.71
CA THR A 120 2.47 -13.98 12.97
C THR A 120 2.89 -14.71 11.71
N LEU A 121 2.36 -14.27 10.56
CA LEU A 121 2.83 -14.77 9.27
C LEU A 121 4.29 -14.37 9.10
N ARG A 122 5.17 -15.37 9.13
CA ARG A 122 6.60 -15.13 9.01
C ARG A 122 6.95 -14.73 7.58
N LEU A 123 7.81 -13.73 7.45
CA LEU A 123 8.22 -13.20 6.14
C LEU A 123 8.96 -14.25 5.30
N ASP A 124 9.73 -15.13 5.93
CA ASP A 124 10.43 -16.21 5.24
C ASP A 124 9.45 -17.26 4.68
N TRP A 125 8.35 -17.53 5.37
CA TRP A 125 7.28 -18.39 4.86
C TRP A 125 6.58 -17.75 3.65
N LEU A 126 6.28 -16.45 3.71
CA LEU A 126 5.69 -15.71 2.59
C LEU A 126 6.64 -15.66 1.38
N ALA A 127 7.94 -15.51 1.62
CA ALA A 127 8.95 -15.51 0.56
C ALA A 127 9.01 -16.87 -0.14
N ARG A 128 9.02 -17.98 0.63
CA ARG A 128 8.95 -19.34 0.08
C ARG A 128 7.66 -19.54 -0.72
N LEU A 129 6.50 -19.17 -0.15
CA LEU A 129 5.21 -19.27 -0.84
C LEU A 129 5.21 -18.51 -2.18
N LEU A 130 5.80 -17.31 -2.23
CA LEU A 130 5.93 -16.55 -3.47
C LEU A 130 6.82 -17.24 -4.52
N SER A 131 7.89 -17.90 -4.08
CA SER A 131 8.80 -18.65 -4.96
C SER A 131 8.22 -20.00 -5.42
N ASP A 132 7.31 -20.59 -4.67
CA ASP A 132 6.72 -21.90 -4.96
C ASP A 132 5.58 -21.85 -5.99
N PHE A 133 5.14 -20.66 -6.41
CA PHE A 133 4.11 -20.54 -7.44
C PHE A 133 4.64 -20.98 -8.81
N SER A 134 3.96 -21.93 -9.43
CA SER A 134 4.19 -22.32 -10.83
C SER A 134 3.57 -21.36 -11.85
N VAL A 135 2.93 -20.29 -11.37
CA VAL A 135 2.33 -19.22 -12.15
C VAL A 135 3.11 -17.94 -11.84
N PRO A 136 3.52 -17.14 -12.83
CA PRO A 136 4.17 -15.86 -12.55
C PRO A 136 3.23 -14.98 -11.74
N VAL A 137 3.66 -14.51 -10.56
CA VAL A 137 2.88 -13.65 -9.67
C VAL A 137 3.58 -12.32 -9.50
N THR A 138 2.88 -11.21 -9.78
CA THR A 138 3.46 -9.86 -9.67
C THR A 138 3.73 -9.46 -8.23
N SER A 139 2.82 -9.81 -7.33
CA SER A 139 2.94 -9.51 -5.91
C SER A 139 2.08 -10.42 -5.05
N LEU A 140 2.62 -10.73 -3.87
CA LEU A 140 1.92 -11.32 -2.75
C LEU A 140 1.87 -10.29 -1.62
N GLN A 141 0.71 -10.06 -1.03
CA GLN A 141 0.49 -9.02 -0.04
C GLN A 141 -0.19 -9.59 1.19
N VAL A 142 0.39 -9.36 2.37
CA VAL A 142 -0.32 -9.52 3.64
C VAL A 142 -0.88 -8.18 4.07
N VAL A 143 -2.18 -8.13 4.37
CA VAL A 143 -2.85 -6.98 4.96
C VAL A 143 -3.32 -7.35 6.35
N VAL A 144 -2.94 -6.56 7.34
CA VAL A 144 -3.42 -6.65 8.72
C VAL A 144 -4.20 -5.38 9.01
N ARG A 145 -5.48 -5.52 9.37
CA ARG A 145 -6.30 -4.42 9.89
C ARG A 145 -6.46 -4.60 11.39
N GLN A 146 -6.23 -3.52 12.11
CA GLN A 146 -6.41 -3.39 13.54
C GLN A 146 -7.43 -2.28 13.77
N ALA A 147 -8.58 -2.66 14.34
CA ALA A 147 -9.66 -1.75 14.64
C ALA A 147 -10.38 -2.19 15.91
N PRO A 148 -10.91 -1.26 16.72
CA PRO A 148 -11.71 -1.60 17.90
C PRO A 148 -12.98 -2.39 17.53
N PHE A 149 -13.48 -2.20 16.31
CA PHE A 149 -14.68 -2.86 15.81
C PHE A 149 -14.41 -3.56 14.47
N ALA A 150 -14.99 -4.75 14.29
CA ALA A 150 -14.96 -5.48 13.02
C ALA A 150 -15.55 -4.65 11.87
N HIS A 151 -16.64 -3.93 12.14
CA HIS A 151 -17.22 -2.95 11.23
C HIS A 151 -17.11 -1.58 11.89
N PRO A 152 -16.59 -0.54 11.20
CA PRO A 152 -16.56 0.79 11.79
C PRO A 152 -18.01 1.24 12.03
N PRO A 153 -18.45 1.40 13.29
CA PRO A 153 -19.69 2.13 13.55
C PRO A 153 -19.48 3.58 13.07
N ASP A 154 -20.56 4.27 12.74
CA ASP A 154 -20.47 5.73 12.65
C ASP A 154 -20.01 6.23 14.04
N GLU A 155 -18.85 6.92 14.08
CA GLU A 155 -18.22 7.36 15.34
C GLU A 155 -19.11 8.33 16.13
N ARG A 156 -20.17 8.85 15.50
CA ARG A 156 -21.22 9.69 16.10
C ARG A 156 -22.34 8.91 16.77
N THR A 157 -22.37 7.59 16.63
CA THR A 157 -23.40 6.77 17.28
C THR A 157 -23.20 6.76 18.79
N HIS A 158 -24.30 6.78 19.55
CA HIS A 158 -24.27 6.72 21.01
C HIS A 158 -23.51 5.48 21.53
N CYS A 159 -23.56 4.35 20.82
CA CYS A 159 -22.75 3.17 21.14
C CYS A 159 -21.25 3.43 20.99
N ALA A 160 -20.80 4.06 19.90
CA ALA A 160 -19.38 4.37 19.69
C ALA A 160 -18.86 5.42 20.68
N MET A 161 -19.71 6.37 21.08
CA MET A 161 -19.39 7.35 22.14
C MET A 161 -19.31 6.68 23.52
N SER A 162 -20.33 5.92 23.91
CA SER A 162 -20.38 5.21 25.20
C SER A 162 -19.24 4.20 25.34
N TYR A 163 -18.89 3.47 24.27
CA TYR A 163 -17.75 2.56 24.27
C TYR A 163 -16.43 3.29 24.54
N ARG A 164 -16.23 4.50 23.96
CA ARG A 164 -15.05 5.33 24.23
C ARG A 164 -15.01 5.86 25.66
N GLU A 165 -16.16 6.28 26.19
CA GLU A 165 -16.28 6.75 27.57
C GLU A 165 -15.98 5.63 28.57
N LEU A 166 -16.50 4.42 28.34
CA LEU A 166 -16.26 3.24 29.18
C LEU A 166 -14.81 2.77 29.16
N LEU A 167 -14.13 2.90 28.01
CA LEU A 167 -12.73 2.52 27.89
C LEU A 167 -11.79 3.50 28.58
N GLY A 168 -12.18 4.77 28.75
CA GLY A 168 -11.35 5.79 29.40
C GLY A 168 -9.93 5.83 28.81
N SER A 169 -8.92 5.54 29.63
CA SER A 169 -7.50 5.43 29.24
C SER A 169 -7.01 3.98 29.07
N GLY A 170 -7.89 2.99 29.24
CA GLY A 170 -7.56 1.58 29.18
C GLY A 170 -7.28 1.07 27.77
N PRO A 171 -6.58 -0.07 27.61
CA PRO A 171 -6.31 -0.66 26.31
C PRO A 171 -7.61 -1.13 25.65
N VAL A 172 -7.91 -0.57 24.48
CA VAL A 172 -9.08 -0.96 23.69
C VAL A 172 -8.84 -2.35 23.10
N PRO A 173 -9.73 -3.34 23.30
CA PRO A 173 -9.64 -4.61 22.59
C PRO A 173 -9.60 -4.37 21.08
N VAL A 174 -8.47 -4.72 20.46
CA VAL A 174 -8.26 -4.51 19.02
C VAL A 174 -8.65 -5.78 18.29
N ASN A 175 -9.74 -5.72 17.52
CA ASN A 175 -10.01 -6.76 16.55
C ASN A 175 -8.92 -6.74 15.46
N ARG A 176 -8.36 -7.91 15.19
CA ARG A 176 -7.29 -8.10 14.22
C ARG A 176 -7.79 -8.98 13.09
N GLU A 177 -7.85 -8.40 11.90
CA GLU A 177 -8.25 -9.09 10.68
C GLU A 177 -7.05 -9.20 9.75
N VAL A 178 -6.84 -10.37 9.16
CA VAL A 178 -5.68 -10.63 8.29
C VAL A 178 -6.15 -11.20 6.96
N TRP A 179 -5.61 -10.63 5.87
CA TRP A 179 -5.82 -11.11 4.52
C TRP A 179 -4.49 -11.35 3.83
N LEU A 180 -4.46 -12.37 2.98
CA LEU A 180 -3.41 -12.60 2.01
C LEU A 180 -3.99 -12.35 0.62
N ALA A 181 -3.50 -11.32 -0.06
CA ALA A 181 -3.90 -10.95 -1.41
C ALA A 181 -2.78 -11.29 -2.40
N VAL A 182 -3.17 -11.68 -3.60
CA VAL A 182 -2.25 -11.99 -4.69
C VAL A 182 -2.67 -11.23 -5.93
N ARG A 183 -1.70 -10.77 -6.71
CA ARG A 183 -1.94 -9.99 -7.93
C ARG A 183 -1.14 -10.51 -9.12
N LEU A 184 -1.81 -10.54 -10.26
CA LEU A 184 -1.26 -10.69 -11.60
C LEU A 184 -1.41 -9.38 -12.36
N GLY A 185 -0.29 -8.73 -12.62
CA GLY A 185 -0.19 -7.58 -13.49
C GLY A 185 -0.36 -7.99 -14.95
N PRO A 186 -0.58 -7.04 -15.88
CA PRO A 186 -0.95 -7.38 -17.26
C PRO A 186 0.03 -8.33 -17.96
N SER A 187 1.33 -8.13 -17.79
CA SER A 187 2.37 -8.99 -18.38
C SER A 187 2.35 -10.40 -17.77
N ASP A 188 2.43 -10.50 -16.43
CA ASP A 188 2.39 -11.79 -15.73
C ASP A 188 1.07 -12.55 -15.97
N ALA A 189 -0.04 -11.82 -16.12
CA ALA A 189 -1.33 -12.40 -16.46
C ALA A 189 -1.35 -12.99 -17.87
N ALA A 190 -0.75 -12.32 -18.86
CA ALA A 190 -0.64 -12.84 -20.22
C ALA A 190 0.19 -14.14 -20.24
N ASP A 191 1.34 -14.14 -19.56
CA ASP A 191 2.22 -15.31 -19.43
C ASP A 191 1.52 -16.47 -18.71
N ALA A 192 0.83 -16.16 -17.60
CA ALA A 192 0.04 -17.12 -16.84
C ALA A 192 -1.11 -17.74 -17.66
N ALA A 193 -1.71 -16.96 -18.56
CA ALA A 193 -2.83 -17.39 -19.38
C ALA A 193 -2.41 -18.24 -20.59
N ALA A 194 -1.19 -18.06 -21.11
CA ALA A 194 -0.70 -18.74 -22.33
C ALA A 194 -0.86 -20.26 -22.26
N GLY A 195 -0.46 -20.89 -21.14
CA GLY A 195 -0.63 -22.33 -20.92
C GLY A 195 -2.02 -22.78 -20.46
N ARG A 196 -3.02 -21.88 -20.40
CA ARG A 196 -4.34 -22.11 -19.79
C ARG A 196 -5.52 -21.82 -20.72
N GLY A 197 -5.27 -21.82 -22.03
CA GLY A 197 -6.25 -21.52 -23.07
C GLY A 197 -6.33 -20.04 -23.45
N GLY A 198 -5.43 -19.20 -22.93
CA GLY A 198 -5.31 -17.80 -23.31
C GLY A 198 -6.43 -16.89 -22.81
N GLY A 199 -6.26 -15.60 -23.09
CA GLY A 199 -7.24 -14.56 -22.77
C GLY A 199 -7.62 -14.46 -21.30
N VAL A 200 -8.74 -13.77 -21.02
CA VAL A 200 -9.23 -13.51 -19.65
C VAL A 200 -9.60 -14.82 -18.93
N ALA A 201 -10.16 -15.80 -19.64
CA ALA A 201 -10.48 -17.11 -19.06
C ALA A 201 -9.23 -17.86 -18.58
N GLY A 202 -8.11 -17.75 -19.31
CA GLY A 202 -6.81 -18.28 -18.88
C GLY A 202 -6.28 -17.59 -17.62
N VAL A 203 -6.43 -16.26 -17.52
CA VAL A 203 -6.07 -15.49 -16.32
C VAL A 203 -6.91 -15.93 -15.11
N HIS A 204 -8.21 -16.13 -15.30
CA HIS A 204 -9.11 -16.61 -14.25
C HIS A 204 -8.68 -17.99 -13.72
N LYS A 205 -8.36 -18.93 -14.61
CA LYS A 205 -7.81 -20.25 -14.22
C LYS A 205 -6.49 -20.12 -13.48
N ALA A 206 -5.61 -19.21 -13.90
CA ALA A 206 -4.35 -18.94 -13.22
C ALA A 206 -4.57 -18.40 -11.80
N MET A 207 -5.42 -17.39 -11.64
CA MET A 207 -5.79 -16.82 -10.34
C MET A 207 -6.40 -17.86 -9.40
N THR A 208 -7.32 -18.69 -9.89
CA THR A 208 -7.90 -19.79 -9.12
C THR A 208 -6.83 -20.76 -8.64
N ALA A 209 -5.90 -21.16 -9.51
CA ALA A 209 -4.80 -22.06 -9.14
C ALA A 209 -3.88 -21.46 -8.08
N VAL A 210 -3.56 -20.17 -8.19
CA VAL A 210 -2.73 -19.44 -7.21
C VAL A 210 -3.45 -19.32 -5.86
N LEU A 211 -4.74 -18.97 -5.85
CA LEU A 211 -5.55 -18.89 -4.62
C LEU A 211 -5.71 -20.26 -3.94
N ALA A 212 -5.90 -21.33 -4.73
CA ALA A 212 -5.93 -22.69 -4.21
C ALA A 212 -4.59 -23.08 -3.56
N ARG A 213 -3.47 -22.74 -4.22
CA ARG A 213 -2.13 -22.98 -3.67
C ARG A 213 -1.89 -22.23 -2.36
N ILE A 214 -2.32 -20.97 -2.29
CA ILE A 214 -2.30 -20.18 -1.05
C ILE A 214 -3.10 -20.91 0.04
N GLY A 215 -4.32 -21.36 -0.27
CA GLY A 215 -5.15 -22.09 0.67
C GLY A 215 -4.48 -23.37 1.19
N THR A 216 -3.89 -24.18 0.29
CA THR A 216 -3.13 -25.37 0.69
C THR A 216 -1.96 -25.02 1.61
N ALA A 217 -1.20 -23.97 1.32
CA ALA A 217 -0.08 -23.55 2.16
C ALA A 217 -0.55 -23.07 3.55
N LEU A 218 -1.69 -22.39 3.63
CA LEU A 218 -2.30 -21.97 4.90
C LEU A 218 -2.79 -23.17 5.71
N THR A 219 -3.48 -24.14 5.09
CA THR A 219 -3.91 -25.39 5.74
C THR A 219 -2.71 -26.20 6.25
N ALA A 220 -1.66 -26.33 5.45
CA ALA A 220 -0.43 -27.01 5.87
C ALA A 220 0.25 -26.33 7.07
N SER A 221 -0.02 -25.03 7.29
CA SER A 221 0.45 -24.26 8.44
C SER A 221 -0.56 -24.25 9.60
N GLY A 222 -1.63 -25.05 9.54
CA GLY A 222 -2.68 -25.12 10.57
C GLY A 222 -3.62 -23.91 10.61
N LEU A 223 -3.63 -23.06 9.58
CA LEU A 223 -4.41 -21.82 9.56
C LEU A 223 -5.78 -22.03 8.90
N VAL A 224 -6.83 -21.69 9.66
CA VAL A 224 -8.19 -21.64 9.13
C VAL A 224 -8.31 -20.41 8.22
N HIS A 225 -8.82 -20.60 7.02
CA HIS A 225 -8.89 -19.54 6.03
C HIS A 225 -10.13 -19.69 5.14
N ARG A 226 -10.45 -18.60 4.44
CA ARG A 226 -11.55 -18.55 3.47
C ARG A 226 -11.14 -17.70 2.28
N VAL A 227 -11.15 -18.30 1.08
CA VAL A 227 -11.04 -17.55 -0.18
C VAL A 227 -12.25 -16.62 -0.28
N LEU A 228 -12.03 -15.35 -0.61
CA LEU A 228 -13.12 -14.38 -0.68
C LEU A 228 -13.91 -14.56 -1.97
N ASP A 229 -15.22 -14.73 -1.85
CA ASP A 229 -16.14 -14.60 -2.99
C ASP A 229 -16.28 -13.13 -3.43
N ALA A 230 -16.93 -12.88 -4.58
CA ALA A 230 -17.05 -11.53 -5.12
C ALA A 230 -17.77 -10.54 -4.16
N PRO A 231 -18.93 -10.87 -3.55
CA PRO A 231 -19.58 -9.99 -2.59
C PRO A 231 -18.73 -9.69 -1.35
N THR A 232 -18.04 -10.69 -0.80
CA THR A 232 -17.20 -10.57 0.39
C THR A 232 -15.91 -9.81 0.07
N LEU A 233 -15.32 -10.02 -1.10
CA LEU A 233 -14.18 -9.22 -1.57
C LEU A 233 -14.55 -7.75 -1.69
N ARG A 234 -15.67 -7.43 -2.34
CA ARG A 234 -16.16 -6.03 -2.46
C ARG A 234 -16.40 -5.39 -1.09
N ARG A 235 -17.03 -6.12 -0.16
CA ARG A 235 -17.27 -5.64 1.21
C ARG A 235 -15.95 -5.42 1.96
N THR A 236 -15.01 -6.34 1.81
CA THR A 236 -13.67 -6.24 2.40
C THR A 236 -12.96 -5.00 1.88
N LEU A 237 -13.02 -4.71 0.58
CA LEU A 237 -12.42 -3.49 0.02
C LEU A 237 -13.07 -2.22 0.57
N LEU A 238 -14.40 -2.17 0.72
CA LEU A 238 -15.08 -1.02 1.34
C LEU A 238 -14.60 -0.77 2.78
N VAL A 239 -14.58 -1.83 3.61
CA VAL A 239 -14.16 -1.74 5.02
C VAL A 239 -12.68 -1.41 5.14
N THR A 240 -11.83 -2.10 4.39
CA THR A 240 -10.38 -1.92 4.45
C THR A 240 -9.93 -0.62 3.79
N CYS A 241 -10.66 -0.05 2.82
CA CYS A 241 -10.38 1.29 2.31
C CYS A 241 -10.95 2.40 3.21
N GLY A 242 -11.78 2.07 4.20
CA GLY A 242 -12.42 3.05 5.08
C GLY A 242 -13.40 3.95 4.35
N VAL A 243 -14.01 3.45 3.27
CA VAL A 243 -14.92 4.23 2.43
C VAL A 243 -16.34 4.15 3.00
N PRO A 244 -16.97 5.28 3.36
CA PRO A 244 -18.28 5.26 3.98
C PRO A 244 -19.37 4.87 2.98
N ARG A 245 -20.48 4.33 3.48
CA ARG A 245 -21.67 4.04 2.65
C ARG A 245 -22.33 5.32 2.12
N VAL A 246 -22.27 6.40 2.89
CA VAL A 246 -22.86 7.69 2.58
C VAL A 246 -21.82 8.78 2.85
N GLY A 247 -21.75 9.79 1.98
CA GLY A 247 -20.78 10.88 2.08
C GLY A 247 -19.63 10.77 1.08
N GLY A 248 -18.93 11.89 0.92
CA GLY A 248 -17.83 12.00 -0.04
C GLY A 248 -16.48 11.61 0.57
N VAL A 249 -15.59 11.14 -0.29
CA VAL A 249 -14.16 11.01 0.01
C VAL A 249 -13.42 12.21 -0.57
N ARG A 250 -12.33 12.64 0.09
CA ARG A 250 -11.51 13.76 -0.41
C ARG A 250 -10.06 13.56 -0.05
N GLU A 251 -9.19 13.60 -1.05
CA GLU A 251 -7.75 13.71 -0.81
C GLU A 251 -7.36 15.17 -0.54
N LYS A 252 -6.62 15.38 0.55
CA LYS A 252 -5.81 16.57 0.77
C LYS A 252 -4.35 16.15 0.76
N TRP A 253 -3.45 17.12 0.57
CA TRP A 253 -2.01 16.88 0.60
C TRP A 253 -1.54 16.09 1.82
N THR A 254 -2.13 16.34 3.00
CA THR A 254 -1.70 15.75 4.28
C THR A 254 -2.55 14.57 4.75
N GLY A 255 -3.57 14.16 4.00
CA GLY A 255 -4.42 13.03 4.38
C GLY A 255 -5.57 12.74 3.42
N TRP A 256 -6.06 11.50 3.45
CA TRP A 256 -7.29 11.08 2.78
C TRP A 256 -8.46 11.15 3.77
N HIS A 257 -9.45 12.01 3.49
CA HIS A 257 -10.62 12.22 4.34
C HIS A 257 -11.76 11.29 3.92
N SER A 258 -12.29 10.52 4.86
CA SER A 258 -13.32 9.52 4.60
C SER A 258 -14.09 9.20 5.88
N GLY A 259 -15.42 9.32 5.87
CA GLY A 259 -16.27 8.87 6.98
C GLY A 259 -15.96 9.48 8.35
N GLY A 260 -15.59 10.78 8.40
CA GLY A 260 -15.20 11.47 9.65
C GLY A 260 -13.75 11.24 10.07
N LEU A 261 -13.06 10.28 9.47
CA LEU A 261 -11.66 9.96 9.69
C LEU A 261 -10.76 10.60 8.64
N VAL A 262 -9.50 10.77 9.02
CA VAL A 262 -8.39 11.14 8.14
C VAL A 262 -7.38 10.01 8.15
N HIS A 263 -7.12 9.46 6.97
CA HIS A 263 -6.18 8.38 6.75
C HIS A 263 -4.82 8.97 6.34
N LEU A 264 -3.82 8.66 7.15
CA LEU A 264 -2.42 9.04 6.97
C LEU A 264 -1.65 7.82 6.46
N GLY A 265 -1.04 7.95 5.29
CA GLY A 265 -0.20 6.91 4.70
C GLY A 265 1.28 7.11 5.03
N PHE A 266 1.95 6.01 5.38
CA PHE A 266 3.39 5.96 5.65
C PHE A 266 4.00 4.76 4.92
N ALA A 267 5.25 4.91 4.48
CA ALA A 267 6.08 3.82 4.00
C ALA A 267 7.27 3.61 4.93
N VAL A 268 7.64 2.35 5.18
CA VAL A 268 8.88 2.00 5.87
C VAL A 268 10.05 2.21 4.90
N ARG A 269 10.98 3.10 5.26
CA ARG A 269 12.14 3.47 4.45
C ARG A 269 13.44 2.83 4.93
N ALA A 270 13.58 2.65 6.24
CA ALA A 270 14.73 1.98 6.83
C ALA A 270 14.28 1.01 7.91
N TRP A 271 15.00 -0.09 8.01
CA TRP A 271 14.77 -1.16 8.96
C TRP A 271 15.92 -1.21 9.98
N PRO A 272 15.65 -1.67 11.21
CA PRO A 272 16.72 -2.03 12.12
C PRO A 272 17.55 -3.18 11.53
N ALA A 273 18.84 -3.25 11.87
CA ALA A 273 19.73 -4.32 11.43
C ALA A 273 19.22 -5.70 11.86
N ASN A 274 18.70 -5.78 13.09
CA ASN A 274 18.11 -6.98 13.68
C ASN A 274 16.64 -6.68 14.05
N PRO A 275 15.68 -6.89 13.14
CA PRO A 275 14.28 -6.62 13.42
C PRO A 275 13.75 -7.60 14.49
N PRO A 276 13.17 -7.12 15.60
CA PRO A 276 12.57 -7.99 16.59
C PRO A 276 11.42 -8.81 15.99
N PRO A 277 11.14 -10.02 16.52
CA PRO A 277 9.96 -10.77 16.18
C PRO A 277 8.70 -9.91 16.38
N GLY A 278 7.80 -9.93 15.39
CA GLY A 278 6.56 -9.16 15.47
C GLY A 278 6.71 -7.65 15.29
N LEU A 279 7.87 -7.13 14.84
CA LEU A 279 8.06 -5.69 14.54
C LEU A 279 6.89 -5.10 13.76
N ILE A 280 6.39 -5.80 12.74
CA ILE A 280 5.29 -5.32 11.89
C ILE A 280 3.99 -5.15 12.70
N ASN A 281 3.70 -6.08 13.63
CA ASN A 281 2.55 -5.97 14.52
C ASN A 281 2.73 -4.84 15.54
N GLN A 282 3.95 -4.63 16.05
CA GLN A 282 4.27 -3.54 16.98
C GLN A 282 4.22 -2.18 16.30
N LEU A 283 4.67 -2.06 15.05
CA LEU A 283 4.58 -0.85 14.24
C LEU A 283 3.12 -0.43 14.01
N ALA A 284 2.20 -1.39 14.04
CA ALA A 284 0.77 -1.15 13.92
C ALA A 284 0.12 -0.66 15.23
N GLN A 285 0.81 -0.74 16.38
CA GLN A 285 0.36 -0.20 17.66
C GLN A 285 0.63 1.31 17.73
N VAL A 286 -0.25 2.10 17.13
CA VAL A 286 -0.16 3.57 17.13
C VAL A 286 -1.17 4.14 18.14
N PRO A 287 -0.72 4.70 19.27
CA PRO A 287 -1.61 5.31 20.26
C PRO A 287 -2.52 6.39 19.67
N GLY A 288 -3.81 6.32 19.99
CA GLY A 288 -4.82 7.29 19.55
C GLY A 288 -5.34 7.09 18.12
N ALA A 289 -4.92 6.02 17.43
CA ALA A 289 -5.47 5.65 16.13
C ALA A 289 -6.84 4.96 16.26
N SER A 290 -7.80 5.35 15.41
CA SER A 290 -9.09 4.66 15.30
C SER A 290 -8.96 3.35 14.53
N VAL A 291 -8.17 3.34 13.45
CA VAL A 291 -7.91 2.15 12.63
C VAL A 291 -6.47 2.18 12.14
N VAL A 292 -5.78 1.03 12.19
CA VAL A 292 -4.46 0.87 11.58
C VAL A 292 -4.47 -0.28 10.58
N ASN A 293 -4.11 0.02 9.34
CA ASN A 293 -3.87 -1.00 8.32
C ASN A 293 -2.37 -1.10 8.06
N THR A 294 -1.82 -2.30 8.10
CA THR A 294 -0.46 -2.58 7.71
C THR A 294 -0.46 -3.50 6.51
N ALA A 295 0.26 -3.13 5.46
CA ALA A 295 0.42 -3.97 4.28
C ALA A 295 1.89 -4.31 4.05
N VAL A 296 2.17 -5.60 3.90
CA VAL A 296 3.49 -6.14 3.56
C VAL A 296 3.37 -6.72 2.16
N VAL A 297 4.02 -6.08 1.19
CA VAL A 297 4.01 -6.49 -0.22
C VAL A 297 5.35 -7.11 -0.56
N LEU A 298 5.31 -8.36 -1.02
CA LEU A 298 6.43 -9.11 -1.57
C LEU A 298 6.32 -9.14 -3.09
N ARG A 299 7.42 -8.90 -3.79
CA ARG A 299 7.50 -8.97 -5.25
C ARG A 299 8.68 -9.85 -5.68
N PRO A 300 8.55 -10.69 -6.71
CA PRO A 300 9.68 -11.37 -7.29
C PRO A 300 10.70 -10.36 -7.85
N THR A 301 11.99 -10.69 -7.76
CA THR A 301 13.09 -9.83 -8.22
C THR A 301 14.05 -10.53 -9.17
N GLY A 302 13.78 -11.78 -9.53
CA GLY A 302 14.73 -12.68 -10.20
C GLY A 302 15.88 -13.14 -9.28
N SER A 303 15.92 -12.69 -8.02
CA SER A 303 16.86 -13.18 -7.00
C SER A 303 16.16 -14.10 -6.00
N PRO A 304 16.92 -14.86 -5.17
CA PRO A 304 16.35 -15.69 -4.11
C PRO A 304 15.53 -14.92 -3.07
N GLN A 305 15.77 -13.61 -2.92
CA GLN A 305 15.06 -12.77 -1.96
C GLN A 305 14.07 -11.85 -2.67
N PRO A 306 12.77 -11.90 -2.32
CA PRO A 306 11.79 -10.99 -2.90
C PRO A 306 12.03 -9.56 -2.41
N ALA A 307 11.62 -8.58 -3.21
CA ALA A 307 11.56 -7.21 -2.78
C ALA A 307 10.39 -7.05 -1.80
N VAL A 308 10.69 -6.54 -0.60
CA VAL A 308 9.70 -6.31 0.44
C VAL A 308 9.43 -4.82 0.59
N ARG A 309 8.14 -4.46 0.66
CA ARG A 309 7.66 -3.12 0.96
C ARG A 309 6.64 -3.20 2.08
N VAL A 310 6.75 -2.30 3.04
CA VAL A 310 5.78 -2.20 4.15
C VAL A 310 5.18 -0.81 4.17
N LEU A 311 3.86 -0.78 4.13
CA LEU A 311 3.04 0.41 4.24
C LEU A 311 2.27 0.34 5.56
N LEU A 312 2.19 1.49 6.23
CA LEU A 312 1.38 1.69 7.41
C LEU A 312 0.38 2.79 7.08
N ARG A 313 -0.91 2.52 7.32
CA ARG A 313 -1.97 3.52 7.20
C ARG A 313 -2.66 3.68 8.54
N VAL A 314 -2.65 4.89 9.05
CA VAL A 314 -3.23 5.25 10.34
C VAL A 314 -4.43 6.14 10.09
N ALA A 315 -5.61 5.74 10.54
CA ALA A 315 -6.84 6.53 10.47
C ALA A 315 -7.15 7.11 11.85
N CYS A 316 -7.41 8.42 11.91
CA CYS A 316 -7.72 9.14 13.14
C CYS A 316 -8.78 10.20 12.91
N ALA A 317 -9.42 10.65 13.99
CA ALA A 317 -10.27 11.84 13.97
C ALA A 317 -9.49 13.06 13.46
N ALA A 318 -10.19 13.98 12.78
CA ALA A 318 -9.57 15.11 12.06
C ALA A 318 -8.78 16.07 12.96
N ASP A 319 -9.19 16.24 14.21
CA ASP A 319 -8.53 17.05 15.23
C ASP A 319 -7.27 16.37 15.83
N ARG A 320 -7.12 15.05 15.65
CA ARG A 320 -6.00 14.26 16.22
C ARG A 320 -4.91 13.92 15.21
N ILE A 321 -5.02 14.36 13.95
CA ILE A 321 -4.12 13.95 12.86
C ILE A 321 -2.64 14.22 13.16
N ALA A 322 -2.32 15.35 13.79
CA ALA A 322 -0.95 15.74 14.08
C ALA A 322 -0.35 14.86 15.18
N GLU A 323 -1.16 14.51 16.19
CA GLU A 323 -0.72 13.61 17.25
C GLU A 323 -0.56 12.19 16.73
N CYS A 324 -1.51 11.66 15.96
CA CYS A 324 -1.38 10.34 15.34
C CYS A 324 -0.13 10.23 14.45
N ALA A 325 0.17 11.27 13.66
CA ALA A 325 1.39 11.29 12.86
C ALA A 325 2.65 11.26 13.71
N ARG A 326 2.69 12.04 14.81
CA ARG A 326 3.80 12.01 15.76
C ARG A 326 3.94 10.65 16.41
N GLN A 327 2.85 10.05 16.87
CA GLN A 327 2.84 8.74 17.51
C GLN A 327 3.33 7.64 16.55
N ALA A 328 2.87 7.63 15.30
CA ALA A 328 3.37 6.69 14.30
C ALA A 328 4.90 6.80 14.10
N HIS A 329 5.43 8.02 14.03
CA HIS A 329 6.88 8.23 13.96
C HIS A 329 7.60 7.84 15.25
N ARG A 330 7.04 8.14 16.43
CA ARG A 330 7.62 7.74 17.73
C ARG A 330 7.69 6.22 17.85
N THR A 331 6.59 5.51 17.58
CA THR A 331 6.55 4.03 17.57
C THR A 331 7.60 3.46 16.62
N ALA A 332 7.68 3.98 15.39
CA ALA A 332 8.69 3.52 14.44
C ALA A 332 10.12 3.74 14.92
N ASN A 333 10.42 4.94 15.43
CA ASN A 333 11.75 5.30 15.92
C ASN A 333 12.18 4.42 17.12
N GLN A 334 11.26 4.12 18.03
CA GLN A 334 11.49 3.20 19.16
C GLN A 334 11.84 1.78 18.69
N LEU A 335 11.28 1.35 17.56
CA LEU A 335 11.56 0.07 16.91
C LEU A 335 12.77 0.13 15.94
N GLY A 336 13.55 1.21 15.94
CA GLY A 336 14.69 1.40 15.04
C GLY A 336 14.31 1.49 13.56
N THR A 337 13.04 1.77 13.25
CA THR A 337 12.49 1.85 11.90
C THR A 337 12.27 3.32 11.50
N LYS A 338 12.50 3.67 10.23
CA LYS A 338 12.18 5.02 9.73
C LYS A 338 10.97 4.98 8.83
N LEU A 339 9.94 5.75 9.19
CA LEU A 339 8.79 6.01 8.34
C LEU A 339 8.97 7.29 7.53
N ILE A 340 8.42 7.29 6.31
CA ILE A 340 8.21 8.50 5.51
C ILE A 340 6.72 8.68 5.26
N ARG A 341 6.23 9.92 5.40
CA ARG A 341 4.84 10.27 5.08
C ARG A 341 4.63 10.27 3.57
N LEU A 342 3.47 9.77 3.16
CA LEU A 342 3.03 9.68 1.77
C LEU A 342 2.15 10.87 1.37
N ASP A 343 2.57 12.06 1.77
CA ASP A 343 1.83 13.29 1.48
C ASP A 343 1.62 13.44 -0.05
N GLY A 344 0.39 13.76 -0.44
CA GLY A 344 -0.07 13.84 -1.83
C GLY A 344 -0.37 12.50 -2.51
N GLU A 345 -0.18 11.36 -1.82
CA GLU A 345 -0.37 10.01 -2.36
C GLU A 345 -1.16 9.12 -1.38
N HIS A 346 -2.00 9.72 -0.54
CA HIS A 346 -2.77 9.03 0.48
C HIS A 346 -3.88 8.16 -0.11
N ALA A 347 -4.52 8.56 -1.21
CA ALA A 347 -5.50 7.73 -1.91
C ALA A 347 -4.87 6.43 -2.41
N ALA A 348 -3.69 6.53 -3.03
CA ALA A 348 -2.93 5.37 -3.47
C ALA A 348 -2.48 4.50 -2.28
N ALA A 349 -2.09 5.12 -1.17
CA ALA A 349 -1.74 4.39 0.05
C ALA A 349 -2.94 3.67 0.67
N VAL A 350 -4.14 4.27 0.62
CA VAL A 350 -5.40 3.63 1.05
C VAL A 350 -5.66 2.37 0.23
N TYR A 351 -5.55 2.46 -1.11
CA TYR A 351 -5.78 1.32 -1.99
C TYR A 351 -4.70 0.23 -1.85
N ALA A 352 -3.43 0.62 -1.73
CA ALA A 352 -2.31 -0.29 -1.53
C ALA A 352 -2.23 -0.90 -0.11
N THR A 353 -3.08 -0.44 0.81
CA THR A 353 -3.24 -1.04 2.15
C THR A 353 -4.58 -1.76 2.32
N ALA A 354 -5.31 -1.95 1.23
CA ALA A 354 -6.41 -2.90 1.09
C ALA A 354 -5.89 -4.20 0.44
N PRO A 355 -6.58 -5.35 0.58
CA PRO A 355 -6.13 -6.64 0.06
C PRO A 355 -6.31 -6.72 -1.47
N THR A 356 -5.46 -6.00 -2.18
CA THR A 356 -5.50 -5.81 -3.64
C THR A 356 -4.21 -6.26 -4.35
N GLY A 357 -3.17 -6.56 -3.58
CA GLY A 357 -1.81 -6.77 -4.07
C GLY A 357 -1.20 -5.54 -4.76
N ALA A 358 -1.85 -4.36 -4.69
CA ALA A 358 -1.48 -3.22 -5.50
C ALA A 358 -0.07 -2.72 -5.14
N PRO A 359 0.81 -2.52 -6.15
CA PRO A 359 2.09 -1.90 -5.92
C PRO A 359 1.95 -0.46 -5.43
N PHE A 360 2.87 -0.04 -4.58
CA PHE A 360 2.98 1.35 -4.14
C PHE A 360 4.40 1.88 -4.36
N GLY A 361 4.52 3.10 -4.90
CA GLY A 361 5.82 3.70 -5.19
C GLY A 361 6.60 3.04 -6.32
N VAL A 362 5.92 2.26 -7.18
CA VAL A 362 6.49 1.78 -8.44
C VAL A 362 6.32 2.90 -9.46
N THR A 363 7.29 3.80 -9.52
CA THR A 363 7.68 4.30 -10.84
C THR A 363 8.45 3.17 -11.54
N PRO A 364 8.16 2.86 -12.81
CA PRO A 364 9.07 2.07 -13.63
C PRO A 364 10.48 2.68 -13.64
#